data_AF-A0A964U3F5-F1
#
_entry.id   AF-A0A964U3F5-F1
#
_cell.length_a   1.000
_cell.length_b   1.000
_cell.length_c   1.000
_cell.angle_alpha   90.00
_cell.angle_beta   90.00
_cell.angle_gamma   90.00
#
_symmetry.space_group_name_H-M   'P 1'
#
loop_
_entity.id
_entity.type
_entity.pdbx_description
1 polymer ?
#
loop_
_entity_poly.entity_id
_entity_poly.type
_entity_poly.pdbx_seq_one_letter_code
_entity_poly.pdbx_strand_id
1 'polypeptide(L)'
;MLKTLDTPGDTSWFTRDRFGLFIHWGLYALAARHEWVKSKEQIPDDVYDTYFRHFDPDLYDPEAWADAAADAGMKYFVITTKHHEGFCLWDSKLTDYKAPNTPAGRDLLRPMVEAFNAKGLRTGFYHSLIDWRHPQYIIDGQNHPRRGEIKSKGEVDGMLAQAAPGSSAAKQAQATGGGPNAGRDQQQYIDYLHGQVRELLTDYDPDILWFDFSWNTEQSREAGLDFTLGKGREAWGSEKLYAMIRELAPNIILNDRLDLPLGGGRSGGWDVKTPEQVTPRQWVHVDGQPVVWEACQTFSGSWGYYRDEHTWRDTDELIRCLIDCVSKGGNLLLNVGPTGRGEFDERALARLRGIGQWMKRHGRAIYGCTQAPQEIDCPRDCRLTWNPEAKRLYVHLFAYPYKHLRLDGLAERVEYAQFLHDASELRGPDSWHRRQLGSGDNDLILNLPQMKPSVTIPVVELFLK
;
A
#
# COMPACT_ATOMS: atom_id res chain seq x y z
N MET A 1 -0.35 -23.70 -9.22
CA MET A 1 -0.33 -22.36 -8.58
C MET A 1 -1.27 -22.43 -7.40
N LEU A 2 -0.89 -21.93 -6.22
CA LEU A 2 -1.82 -21.83 -5.09
C LEU A 2 -2.95 -20.88 -5.50
N LYS A 3 -4.19 -21.38 -5.47
CA LYS A 3 -5.37 -20.59 -5.83
C LYS A 3 -5.73 -19.69 -4.64
N THR A 4 -5.75 -18.39 -4.85
CA THR A 4 -6.21 -17.43 -3.84
C THR A 4 -7.73 -17.41 -3.75
N LEU A 5 -8.26 -16.84 -2.67
CA LEU A 5 -9.68 -16.50 -2.54
C LEU A 5 -10.16 -15.75 -3.80
N ASP A 6 -11.34 -16.15 -4.27
CA ASP A 6 -11.98 -15.55 -5.45
C ASP A 6 -12.55 -14.17 -5.09
N THR A 7 -12.26 -13.17 -5.92
CA THR A 7 -12.64 -11.77 -5.72
C THR A 7 -13.11 -11.15 -7.03
N PRO A 8 -14.03 -10.17 -7.03
CA PRO A 8 -14.55 -9.60 -8.28
C PRO A 8 -13.53 -8.78 -9.10
N GLY A 9 -12.56 -8.11 -8.45
CA GLY A 9 -11.56 -7.31 -9.14
C GLY A 9 -10.56 -8.16 -9.93
N ASP A 10 -10.05 -7.63 -11.05
CA ASP A 10 -9.02 -8.29 -11.86
C ASP A 10 -7.65 -8.18 -11.19
N THR A 11 -7.30 -9.20 -10.41
CA THR A 11 -6.00 -9.29 -9.73
C THR A 11 -4.91 -9.97 -10.56
N SER A 12 -5.19 -10.35 -11.81
CA SER A 12 -4.26 -11.13 -12.65
C SER A 12 -3.02 -10.32 -13.03
N TRP A 13 -3.21 -9.07 -13.47
CA TRP A 13 -2.10 -8.17 -13.75
C TRP A 13 -1.38 -7.78 -12.45
N PHE A 14 -2.12 -7.57 -11.37
CA PHE A 14 -1.58 -7.09 -10.10
C PHE A 14 -0.60 -8.11 -9.50
N THR A 15 -1.00 -9.38 -9.48
CA THR A 15 -0.16 -10.48 -9.00
C THR A 15 0.98 -10.83 -9.96
N ARG A 16 0.96 -10.38 -11.21
CA ARG A 16 2.11 -10.48 -12.12
C ARG A 16 3.09 -9.33 -11.91
N ASP A 17 2.59 -8.13 -11.69
CA ASP A 17 3.35 -6.89 -11.77
C ASP A 17 4.12 -6.58 -10.47
N ARG A 18 3.66 -7.07 -9.32
CA ARG A 18 4.34 -7.17 -8.00
C ARG A 18 4.80 -5.90 -7.29
N PHE A 19 5.21 -4.87 -8.00
CA PHE A 19 5.92 -3.73 -7.43
C PHE A 19 5.30 -2.40 -7.88
N GLY A 20 4.84 -1.61 -6.92
CA GLY A 20 4.19 -0.33 -7.14
C GLY A 20 4.80 0.82 -6.34
N LEU A 21 4.52 2.03 -6.79
CA LEU A 21 4.84 3.28 -6.09
C LEU A 21 3.65 3.75 -5.27
N PHE A 22 3.83 4.04 -3.98
CA PHE A 22 2.89 4.88 -3.24
C PHE A 22 3.35 6.33 -3.28
N ILE A 23 2.44 7.29 -3.41
CA ILE A 23 2.73 8.71 -3.29
C ILE A 23 1.79 9.32 -2.25
N HIS A 24 2.38 9.87 -1.18
CA HIS A 24 1.66 10.68 -0.19
C HIS A 24 2.03 12.15 -0.34
N TRP A 25 1.15 12.90 -1.01
CA TRP A 25 1.34 14.32 -1.24
C TRP A 25 0.08 15.14 -0.93
N GLY A 26 0.28 16.31 -0.35
CA GLY A 26 -0.79 17.19 0.14
C GLY A 26 -0.19 18.37 0.91
N LEU A 27 -1.04 19.12 1.61
CA LEU A 27 -0.63 20.34 2.32
C LEU A 27 0.35 20.05 3.46
N TYR A 28 0.26 18.87 4.07
CA TYR A 28 1.21 18.40 5.08
C TYR A 28 2.67 18.37 4.60
N ALA A 29 2.93 18.36 3.30
CA ALA A 29 4.29 18.48 2.75
C ALA A 29 4.95 19.83 3.08
N LEU A 30 4.16 20.90 3.29
CA LEU A 30 4.68 22.21 3.73
C LEU A 30 5.01 22.20 5.22
N ALA A 31 4.20 21.49 6.02
CA ALA A 31 4.50 21.26 7.43
C ALA A 31 5.78 20.44 7.60
N ALA A 32 6.05 19.55 6.63
CA ALA A 32 7.28 18.76 6.48
C ALA A 32 7.63 17.92 7.71
N ARG A 33 6.61 17.41 8.41
CA ARG A 33 6.75 16.60 9.64
C ARG A 33 5.61 15.61 9.82
N HIS A 34 5.28 14.87 8.76
CA HIS A 34 4.27 13.80 8.68
C HIS A 34 2.85 14.28 8.32
N GLU A 35 2.11 13.47 7.58
CA GLU A 35 0.72 13.70 7.14
C GLU A 35 -0.32 13.72 8.27
N TRP A 36 0.02 13.18 9.45
CA TRP A 36 -0.81 13.24 10.65
C TRP A 36 -0.59 14.50 11.50
N VAL A 37 0.26 15.44 11.05
CA VAL A 37 0.62 16.65 11.83
C VAL A 37 -0.60 17.42 12.34
N LYS A 38 -1.65 17.58 11.52
CA LYS A 38 -2.90 18.25 11.92
C LYS A 38 -3.53 17.59 13.15
N SER A 39 -3.55 16.26 13.20
CA SER A 39 -4.11 15.49 14.31
C SER A 39 -3.18 15.40 15.51
N LYS A 40 -1.89 15.10 15.29
CA LYS A 40 -0.88 14.92 16.35
C LYS A 40 -0.68 16.21 17.15
N GLU A 41 -0.63 17.34 16.46
CA GLU A 41 -0.47 18.67 17.07
C GLU A 41 -1.82 19.35 17.37
N GLN A 42 -2.96 18.71 17.05
CA GLN A 42 -4.31 19.26 17.23
C GLN A 42 -4.47 20.66 16.61
N ILE A 43 -3.95 20.84 15.39
CA ILE A 43 -3.89 22.13 14.71
C ILE A 43 -5.31 22.55 14.29
N PRO A 44 -5.79 23.73 14.72
CA PRO A 44 -7.05 24.31 14.25
C PRO A 44 -7.04 24.60 12.74
N ASP A 45 -8.23 24.62 12.13
CA ASP A 45 -8.39 24.79 10.68
C ASP A 45 -7.79 26.11 10.17
N ASP A 46 -8.02 27.23 10.86
CA ASP A 46 -7.53 28.56 10.47
C ASP A 46 -5.99 28.66 10.46
N VAL A 47 -5.35 27.95 11.39
CA VAL A 47 -3.89 27.79 11.45
C VAL A 47 -3.40 26.91 10.31
N TYR A 48 -4.04 25.75 10.11
CA TYR A 48 -3.67 24.79 9.06
C TYR A 48 -3.87 25.35 7.65
N ASP A 49 -4.86 26.23 7.46
CA ASP A 49 -5.14 26.95 6.21
C ASP A 49 -3.96 27.85 5.78
N THR A 50 -2.98 28.08 6.64
CA THR A 50 -1.70 28.68 6.23
C THR A 50 -1.04 27.86 5.14
N TYR A 51 -1.04 26.53 5.24
CA TYR A 51 -0.48 25.67 4.20
C TYR A 51 -1.30 25.75 2.90
N PHE A 52 -2.63 25.79 3.00
CA PHE A 52 -3.52 25.98 1.83
C PHE A 52 -3.21 27.30 1.09
N ARG A 53 -3.05 28.41 1.82
CA ARG A 53 -2.73 29.73 1.26
C ARG A 53 -1.36 29.82 0.61
N HIS A 54 -0.44 28.90 0.92
CA HIS A 54 0.94 28.91 0.44
C HIS A 54 1.29 27.67 -0.40
N PHE A 55 0.32 26.82 -0.75
CA PHE A 55 0.56 25.64 -1.56
C PHE A 55 0.77 26.01 -3.03
N ASP A 56 2.04 26.20 -3.38
CA ASP A 56 2.54 26.53 -4.71
C ASP A 56 3.67 25.57 -5.13
N PRO A 57 3.36 24.38 -5.66
CA PRO A 57 4.36 23.40 -6.01
C PRO A 57 5.00 23.74 -7.37
N ASP A 58 5.88 24.72 -7.37
CA ASP A 58 6.51 25.31 -8.55
C ASP A 58 7.50 24.39 -9.27
N LEU A 59 7.96 23.31 -8.61
CA LEU A 59 8.82 22.27 -9.17
C LEU A 59 8.07 20.96 -9.44
N TYR A 60 6.73 20.97 -9.37
CA TYR A 60 5.92 19.81 -9.73
C TYR A 60 6.09 19.45 -11.20
N ASP A 61 6.78 18.33 -11.43
CA ASP A 61 6.96 17.69 -12.72
C ASP A 61 6.56 16.20 -12.63
N PRO A 62 5.33 15.86 -13.03
CA PRO A 62 4.85 14.48 -12.98
C PRO A 62 5.57 13.55 -13.98
N GLU A 63 6.18 14.08 -15.06
CA GLU A 63 6.95 13.25 -15.99
C GLU A 63 8.22 12.75 -15.32
N ALA A 64 8.92 13.61 -14.58
CA ALA A 64 10.09 13.22 -13.80
C ALA A 64 9.75 12.17 -12.72
N TRP A 65 8.58 12.27 -12.10
CA TRP A 65 8.11 11.28 -11.12
C TRP A 65 7.82 9.93 -11.79
N ALA A 66 7.14 9.95 -12.94
CA ALA A 66 6.83 8.77 -13.72
C ALA A 66 8.11 8.06 -14.24
N ASP A 67 9.11 8.84 -14.69
CA ASP A 67 10.43 8.34 -15.07
C ASP A 67 11.13 7.64 -13.91
N ALA A 68 11.20 8.28 -12.74
CA ALA A 68 11.82 7.68 -11.56
C ALA A 68 11.16 6.36 -11.15
N ALA A 69 9.83 6.27 -11.25
CA ALA A 69 9.07 5.05 -10.95
C ALA A 69 9.32 3.94 -11.99
N ALA A 70 9.23 4.27 -13.28
CA ALA A 70 9.43 3.33 -14.37
C ALA A 70 10.87 2.78 -14.38
N ASP A 71 11.87 3.64 -14.19
CA ASP A 71 13.29 3.27 -14.10
C ASP A 71 13.59 2.39 -12.88
N ALA A 72 12.87 2.60 -11.77
CA ALA A 72 12.95 1.72 -10.60
C ALA A 72 12.31 0.34 -10.85
N GLY A 73 11.58 0.15 -11.94
CA GLY A 73 10.87 -1.08 -12.26
C GLY A 73 9.47 -1.18 -11.62
N MET A 74 8.88 -0.08 -11.21
CA MET A 74 7.48 -0.10 -10.74
C MET A 74 6.52 -0.25 -11.93
N LYS A 75 5.37 -0.88 -11.70
CA LYS A 75 4.38 -1.21 -12.74
C LYS A 75 3.02 -0.55 -12.54
N TYR A 76 2.80 0.02 -11.38
CA TYR A 76 1.62 0.78 -11.04
C TYR A 76 1.99 1.80 -9.97
N PHE A 77 1.12 2.78 -9.76
CA PHE A 77 1.27 3.74 -8.68
C PHE A 77 -0.07 3.94 -7.98
N VAL A 78 -0.02 4.35 -6.71
CA VAL A 78 -1.16 4.74 -5.91
C VAL A 78 -0.87 6.12 -5.34
N ILE A 79 -1.70 7.12 -5.67
CA ILE A 79 -1.53 8.52 -5.21
C ILE A 79 -2.65 8.91 -4.24
N THR A 80 -2.32 9.64 -3.18
CA THR A 80 -3.31 10.27 -2.29
C THR A 80 -4.13 11.32 -3.03
N THR A 81 -5.28 10.95 -3.60
CA THR A 81 -6.22 11.92 -4.20
C THR A 81 -6.70 12.93 -3.15
N LYS A 82 -7.03 12.41 -1.97
CA LYS A 82 -7.37 13.12 -0.74
C LYS A 82 -6.85 12.33 0.47
N HIS A 83 -6.10 12.98 1.36
CA HIS A 83 -5.71 12.40 2.66
C HIS A 83 -6.66 12.85 3.78
N HIS A 84 -6.43 12.42 5.02
CA HIS A 84 -7.28 12.73 6.18
C HIS A 84 -7.49 14.24 6.42
N GLU A 85 -6.56 15.09 5.97
CA GLU A 85 -6.70 16.54 6.06
C GLU A 85 -7.87 17.11 5.23
N GLY A 86 -8.41 16.33 4.29
CA GLY A 86 -9.55 16.68 3.44
C GLY A 86 -9.21 17.41 2.15
N PHE A 87 -7.93 17.69 1.88
CA PHE A 87 -7.48 18.43 0.70
C PHE A 87 -7.47 17.55 -0.55
N CYS A 88 -8.17 17.99 -1.60
CA CYS A 88 -8.24 17.29 -2.89
C CYS A 88 -7.15 17.77 -3.86
N LEU A 89 -6.37 16.84 -4.42
CA LEU A 89 -5.36 17.16 -5.46
C LEU A 89 -5.97 17.45 -6.85
N TRP A 90 -7.26 17.14 -7.04
CA TRP A 90 -7.97 17.33 -8.30
C TRP A 90 -9.08 18.39 -8.19
N ASP A 91 -9.63 18.81 -9.33
CA ASP A 91 -10.72 19.78 -9.38
C ASP A 91 -12.11 19.18 -9.02
N SER A 92 -12.29 18.72 -7.78
CA SER A 92 -13.58 18.22 -7.30
C SER A 92 -14.65 19.31 -7.33
N LYS A 93 -15.87 18.99 -7.78
CA LYS A 93 -16.99 19.95 -7.81
C LYS A 93 -17.69 20.06 -6.46
N LEU A 94 -17.30 19.24 -5.49
CA LEU A 94 -18.00 19.07 -4.21
C LEU A 94 -17.35 19.83 -3.05
N THR A 95 -16.19 20.45 -3.26
CA THR A 95 -15.47 21.20 -2.22
C THR A 95 -14.60 22.31 -2.81
N ASP A 96 -14.43 23.39 -2.04
CA ASP A 96 -13.45 24.44 -2.35
C ASP A 96 -12.07 24.15 -1.76
N TYR A 97 -11.93 23.12 -0.93
CA TYR A 97 -10.66 22.74 -0.29
C TYR A 97 -9.84 21.80 -1.20
N LYS A 98 -9.40 22.35 -2.33
CA LYS A 98 -8.77 21.63 -3.45
C LYS A 98 -7.62 22.41 -4.08
N ALA A 99 -6.72 21.73 -4.79
CA ALA A 99 -5.53 22.30 -5.41
C ALA A 99 -5.79 23.48 -6.36
N PRO A 100 -6.85 23.48 -7.21
CA PRO A 100 -7.16 24.65 -8.04
C PRO A 100 -7.43 25.95 -7.28
N ASN A 101 -7.80 25.86 -6.00
CA ASN A 101 -8.12 27.00 -5.15
C ASN A 101 -6.92 27.45 -4.28
N THR A 102 -5.73 26.88 -4.48
CA THR A 102 -4.48 27.34 -3.87
C THR A 102 -3.66 28.15 -4.89
N PRO A 103 -2.51 28.74 -4.53
CA PRO A 103 -1.60 29.36 -5.51
C PRO A 103 -1.18 28.45 -6.67
N ALA A 104 -1.20 27.12 -6.49
CA ALA A 104 -1.01 26.15 -7.56
C ALA A 104 -1.97 26.41 -8.75
N GLY A 105 -3.22 26.82 -8.46
CA GLY A 105 -4.18 27.32 -9.44
C GLY A 105 -4.63 26.30 -10.50
N ARG A 106 -4.36 25.01 -10.30
CA ARG A 106 -4.62 23.95 -11.29
C ARG A 106 -4.88 22.59 -10.65
N ASP A 107 -5.45 21.69 -11.45
CA ASP A 107 -5.53 20.26 -11.15
C ASP A 107 -4.12 19.65 -11.15
N LEU A 108 -3.79 18.87 -10.11
CA LEU A 108 -2.49 18.21 -9.94
C LEU A 108 -2.58 16.69 -10.08
N LEU A 109 -3.78 16.13 -10.18
CA LEU A 109 -3.99 14.69 -10.32
C LEU A 109 -3.97 14.28 -11.79
N ARG A 110 -4.69 14.99 -12.66
CA ARG A 110 -4.81 14.61 -14.09
C ARG A 110 -3.47 14.57 -14.82
N PRO A 111 -2.60 15.60 -14.74
CA PRO A 111 -1.29 15.54 -15.38
C PRO A 111 -0.42 14.39 -14.85
N MET A 112 -0.56 14.05 -13.57
CA MET A 112 0.14 12.91 -12.96
C MET A 112 -0.32 11.57 -13.55
N VAL A 113 -1.64 11.36 -13.63
CA VAL A 113 -2.21 10.14 -14.22
C VAL A 113 -1.77 9.98 -15.67
N GLU A 114 -1.81 11.06 -16.46
CA GLU A 114 -1.36 11.06 -17.84
C GLU A 114 0.13 10.71 -17.97
N ALA A 115 0.99 11.30 -17.15
CA ALA A 115 2.43 11.04 -17.17
C ALA A 115 2.78 9.58 -16.80
N PHE A 116 2.14 9.02 -15.77
CA PHE A 116 2.38 7.64 -15.36
C PHE A 116 1.82 6.63 -16.37
N ASN A 117 0.62 6.88 -16.90
CA ASN A 117 0.04 6.04 -17.96
C ASN A 117 0.89 6.08 -19.25
N ALA A 118 1.49 7.23 -19.59
CA ALA A 118 2.41 7.33 -20.73
C ALA A 118 3.68 6.48 -20.56
N LYS A 119 4.07 6.13 -19.33
CA LYS A 119 5.14 5.17 -19.02
C LYS A 119 4.64 3.72 -18.89
N GLY A 120 3.34 3.49 -19.10
CA GLY A 120 2.69 2.18 -19.00
C GLY A 120 2.46 1.71 -17.57
N LEU A 121 2.47 2.61 -16.58
CA LEU A 121 2.13 2.28 -15.21
C LEU A 121 0.61 2.36 -15.03
N ARG A 122 0.03 1.36 -14.39
CA ARG A 122 -1.39 1.37 -14.01
C ARG A 122 -1.68 2.37 -12.91
N THR A 123 -2.89 2.93 -12.92
CA THR A 123 -3.30 4.04 -12.07
C THR A 123 -4.08 3.55 -10.86
N GLY A 124 -3.64 3.94 -9.67
CA GLY A 124 -4.32 3.69 -8.42
C GLY A 124 -4.58 4.98 -7.65
N PHE A 125 -5.73 5.05 -7.00
CA PHE A 125 -6.11 6.18 -6.17
C PHE A 125 -6.28 5.75 -4.73
N TYR A 126 -5.42 6.32 -3.88
CA TYR A 126 -5.72 6.37 -2.47
C TYR A 126 -6.80 7.43 -2.23
N HIS A 127 -7.79 7.08 -1.42
CA HIS A 127 -8.81 8.02 -0.99
C HIS A 127 -9.16 7.83 0.48
N SER A 128 -8.91 8.88 1.27
CA SER A 128 -9.22 8.86 2.69
C SER A 128 -10.73 8.85 2.95
N LEU A 129 -11.20 7.84 3.69
CA LEU A 129 -12.53 7.77 4.30
C LEU A 129 -12.67 8.78 5.44
N ILE A 130 -11.55 9.16 6.06
CA ILE A 130 -11.48 10.21 7.08
C ILE A 130 -11.44 11.59 6.41
N ASP A 131 -12.12 12.57 7.00
CA ASP A 131 -12.03 13.96 6.54
C ASP A 131 -12.10 14.92 7.72
N TRP A 132 -10.94 15.45 8.12
CA TRP A 132 -10.80 16.40 9.22
C TRP A 132 -11.17 17.84 8.82
N ARG A 133 -11.67 18.07 7.60
CA ARG A 133 -12.12 19.38 7.12
C ARG A 133 -13.63 19.43 6.99
N HIS A 134 -14.27 18.35 6.55
CA HIS A 134 -15.68 18.38 6.21
C HIS A 134 -16.57 18.72 7.43
N PRO A 135 -17.45 19.74 7.33
CA PRO A 135 -18.22 20.23 8.47
C PRO A 135 -19.25 19.21 9.00
N GLN A 136 -19.67 18.26 8.16
CA GLN A 136 -20.62 17.21 8.54
C GLN A 136 -19.96 15.92 9.05
N TYR A 137 -18.63 15.82 8.98
CA TYR A 137 -17.91 14.67 9.51
C TYR A 137 -17.99 14.67 11.04
N ILE A 138 -18.51 13.61 11.66
CA ILE A 138 -18.59 13.53 13.12
C ILE A 138 -17.18 13.44 13.71
N ILE A 139 -16.84 14.38 14.59
CA ILE A 139 -15.58 14.42 15.34
C ILE A 139 -15.53 13.19 16.24
N ASP A 140 -14.50 12.37 16.03
CA ASP A 140 -14.19 11.20 16.84
C ASP A 140 -13.20 11.52 17.96
N GLY A 141 -13.20 10.69 19.00
CA GLY A 141 -12.38 10.85 20.19
C GLY A 141 -10.91 10.43 20.04
N GLN A 142 -10.49 9.96 18.86
CA GLN A 142 -9.18 9.33 18.69
C GLN A 142 -8.29 10.07 17.70
N ASN A 143 -8.77 10.25 16.48
CA ASN A 143 -8.01 10.68 15.32
C ASN A 143 -8.30 12.13 14.95
N HIS A 144 -9.50 12.65 15.20
CA HIS A 144 -9.84 14.02 14.80
C HIS A 144 -8.96 15.06 15.53
N PRO A 145 -8.47 16.14 14.88
CA PRO A 145 -7.70 17.21 15.53
C PRO A 145 -8.44 17.87 16.70
N ARG A 146 -9.77 17.99 16.57
CA ARG A 146 -10.69 18.55 17.58
C ARG A 146 -11.18 17.55 18.63
N ARG A 147 -10.61 16.36 18.72
CA ARG A 147 -11.05 15.31 19.68
C ARG A 147 -11.09 15.77 21.13
N GLY A 148 -10.22 16.71 21.53
CA GLY A 148 -10.21 17.28 22.88
C GLY A 148 -11.44 18.12 23.24
N GLU A 149 -12.27 18.48 22.25
CA GLU A 149 -13.52 19.23 22.47
C GLU A 149 -14.69 18.31 22.86
N ILE A 150 -14.55 16.99 22.70
CA ILE A 150 -15.57 16.02 23.14
C ILE A 150 -15.53 15.98 24.67
N LYS A 151 -16.57 16.51 25.32
CA LYS A 151 -16.69 16.50 26.79
C LYS A 151 -16.79 15.07 27.34
N SER A 152 -16.32 14.87 28.57
CA SER A 152 -16.33 13.56 29.24
C SER A 152 -17.74 13.03 29.50
N LYS A 153 -17.84 11.69 29.49
CA LYS A 153 -19.02 10.79 29.58
C LYS A 153 -20.18 11.24 30.51
N GLY A 154 -19.92 12.03 31.55
CA GLY A 154 -20.89 12.39 32.59
C GLY A 154 -22.02 13.35 32.19
N GLU A 155 -21.88 14.16 31.13
CA GLU A 155 -22.99 15.01 30.64
C GLU A 155 -23.96 14.24 29.72
N VAL A 156 -23.50 13.18 29.06
CA VAL A 156 -24.31 12.32 28.16
C VAL A 156 -25.26 11.42 28.97
N ASP A 157 -24.80 10.90 30.10
CA ASP A 157 -25.57 10.01 30.98
C ASP A 157 -26.79 10.71 31.63
N GLY A 158 -26.72 12.04 31.87
CA GLY A 158 -27.81 12.82 32.47
C GLY A 158 -29.03 13.04 31.57
N MET A 159 -28.86 12.97 30.25
CA MET A 159 -29.94 13.18 29.27
C MET A 159 -30.59 11.86 28.83
N LEU A 160 -29.90 10.72 28.98
CA LEU A 160 -30.44 9.38 28.72
C LEU A 160 -31.54 8.96 29.71
N ALA A 161 -31.56 9.54 30.92
CA ALA A 161 -32.53 9.22 31.97
C ALA A 161 -33.98 9.68 31.69
N GLN A 162 -34.24 10.37 30.57
CA GLN A 162 -35.58 10.95 30.27
C GLN A 162 -36.27 10.40 29.01
N ALA A 163 -35.72 9.40 28.33
CA ALA A 163 -36.33 8.81 27.12
C ALA A 163 -36.78 7.36 27.33
N ALA A 164 -38.05 7.06 26.99
CA ALA A 164 -38.57 5.70 27.07
C ALA A 164 -37.93 4.78 26.02
N PRO A 165 -37.73 3.47 26.30
CA PRO A 165 -36.98 2.59 25.41
C PRO A 165 -37.70 2.36 24.06
N GLY A 166 -37.00 2.60 22.94
CA GLY A 166 -37.35 2.02 21.63
C GLY A 166 -37.89 2.94 20.53
N SER A 167 -37.89 4.27 20.65
CA SER A 167 -38.34 5.15 19.56
C SER A 167 -37.22 5.58 18.59
N SER A 168 -37.56 5.83 17.32
CA SER A 168 -36.65 6.34 16.27
C SER A 168 -36.05 7.72 16.59
N ALA A 169 -36.62 8.47 17.53
CA ALA A 169 -36.08 9.72 18.02
C ALA A 169 -34.84 9.51 18.92
N ALA A 170 -34.68 8.36 19.59
CA ALA A 170 -33.48 8.02 20.34
C ALA A 170 -32.27 7.73 19.43
N LYS A 171 -32.52 7.35 18.18
CA LYS A 171 -31.49 7.11 17.14
C LYS A 171 -31.03 8.40 16.44
N GLN A 172 -31.72 9.52 16.67
CA GLN A 172 -31.34 10.86 16.20
C GLN A 172 -30.60 11.69 17.26
N ALA A 173 -30.58 11.25 18.52
CA ALA A 173 -29.95 11.99 19.61
C ALA A 173 -28.41 12.00 19.57
N GLN A 174 -27.78 11.14 18.75
CA GLN A 174 -26.32 11.08 18.58
C GLN A 174 -25.71 12.24 17.75
N ALA A 175 -26.53 13.20 17.33
CA ALA A 175 -26.09 14.46 16.71
C ALA A 175 -26.33 15.72 17.56
N THR A 176 -26.96 15.66 18.75
CA THR A 176 -27.47 16.88 19.42
C THR A 176 -27.50 16.88 20.96
N GLY A 177 -26.61 16.16 21.65
CA GLY A 177 -26.19 16.58 22.99
C GLY A 177 -25.10 17.63 22.85
N GLY A 178 -25.18 18.78 23.55
CA GLY A 178 -24.27 19.92 23.33
C GLY A 178 -22.78 19.55 23.25
N GLY A 179 -22.02 20.25 22.39
CA GLY A 179 -20.61 19.95 22.13
C GLY A 179 -20.22 20.18 20.66
N PRO A 180 -19.03 19.74 20.23
CA PRO A 180 -18.48 20.08 18.91
C PRO A 180 -19.13 19.31 17.74
N ASN A 181 -19.94 18.30 18.05
CA ASN A 181 -20.73 17.52 17.09
C ASN A 181 -22.18 17.99 16.94
N ALA A 182 -22.61 18.99 17.72
CA ALA A 182 -23.97 19.51 17.64
C ALA A 182 -24.30 20.00 16.22
N GLY A 183 -25.32 19.40 15.60
CA GLY A 183 -25.79 19.78 14.26
C GLY A 183 -25.00 19.16 13.09
N ARG A 184 -24.04 18.26 13.35
CA ARG A 184 -23.38 17.49 12.30
C ARG A 184 -24.24 16.31 11.87
N ASP A 185 -24.27 16.03 10.58
CA ASP A 185 -24.99 14.91 9.99
C ASP A 185 -24.04 14.03 9.17
N GLN A 186 -23.64 12.89 9.73
CA GLN A 186 -22.73 11.96 9.07
C GLN A 186 -23.26 11.50 7.69
N GLN A 187 -24.58 11.46 7.48
CA GLN A 187 -25.13 11.04 6.19
C GLN A 187 -24.76 12.02 5.07
N GLN A 188 -24.75 13.33 5.34
CA GLN A 188 -24.29 14.32 4.37
C GLN A 188 -22.80 14.17 4.05
N TYR A 189 -21.98 13.76 5.02
CA TYR A 189 -20.58 13.40 4.74
C TYR A 189 -20.47 12.13 3.89
N ILE A 190 -21.29 11.11 4.16
CA ILE A 190 -21.33 9.88 3.35
C ILE A 190 -21.67 10.22 1.89
N ASP A 191 -22.68 11.07 1.66
CA ASP A 191 -23.07 11.49 0.31
C ASP A 191 -21.95 12.24 -0.41
N TYR A 192 -21.22 13.12 0.30
CA TYR A 192 -20.02 13.81 -0.20
C TYR A 192 -18.92 12.82 -0.58
N LEU A 193 -18.57 11.88 0.32
CA LEU A 193 -17.56 10.84 0.08
C LEU A 193 -17.91 10.01 -1.15
N HIS A 194 -19.16 9.55 -1.27
CA HIS A 194 -19.61 8.73 -2.40
C HIS A 194 -19.60 9.55 -3.70
N GLY A 195 -19.96 10.83 -3.63
CA GLY A 195 -19.86 11.77 -4.74
C GLY A 195 -18.42 11.92 -5.24
N GLN A 196 -17.44 12.11 -4.35
CA GLN A 196 -16.03 12.22 -4.73
C GLN A 196 -15.49 10.93 -5.35
N VAL A 197 -15.83 9.77 -4.78
CA VAL A 197 -15.44 8.47 -5.36
C VAL A 197 -16.05 8.30 -6.75
N ARG A 198 -17.30 8.73 -6.97
CA ARG A 198 -17.93 8.72 -8.28
C ARG A 198 -17.19 9.63 -9.28
N GLU A 199 -16.84 10.86 -8.90
CA GLU A 199 -16.04 11.76 -9.74
C GLU A 199 -14.72 11.10 -10.16
N LEU A 200 -14.00 10.49 -9.21
CA LEU A 200 -12.73 9.81 -9.48
C LEU A 200 -12.91 8.63 -10.44
N LEU A 201 -13.96 7.83 -10.28
CA LEU A 201 -14.23 6.70 -11.17
C LEU A 201 -14.63 7.14 -12.58
N THR A 202 -15.48 8.17 -12.71
CA THR A 202 -16.00 8.59 -14.02
C THR A 202 -15.01 9.43 -14.82
N ASP A 203 -14.18 10.22 -14.14
CA ASP A 203 -13.37 11.24 -14.80
C ASP A 203 -11.92 10.78 -15.06
N TYR A 204 -11.51 9.64 -14.48
CA TYR A 204 -10.13 9.14 -14.52
C TYR A 204 -9.97 7.64 -14.78
N ASP A 205 -11.01 6.81 -14.59
CA ASP A 205 -10.97 5.35 -14.84
C ASP A 205 -9.75 4.61 -14.18
N PRO A 206 -9.61 4.66 -12.84
CA PRO A 206 -8.47 4.04 -12.16
C PRO A 206 -8.55 2.50 -12.11
N ASP A 207 -7.39 1.84 -12.08
CA ASP A 207 -7.24 0.38 -11.91
C ASP A 207 -7.39 -0.07 -10.43
N ILE A 208 -7.04 0.79 -9.48
CA ILE A 208 -7.08 0.51 -8.04
C ILE A 208 -7.79 1.65 -7.29
N LEU A 209 -8.68 1.32 -6.36
CA LEU A 209 -9.14 2.21 -5.30
C LEU A 209 -8.65 1.68 -3.94
N TRP A 210 -7.86 2.52 -3.26
CA TRP A 210 -7.18 2.19 -2.01
C TRP A 210 -7.73 3.09 -0.89
N PHE A 211 -8.72 2.59 -0.14
CA PHE A 211 -9.39 3.37 0.90
C PHE A 211 -8.61 3.40 2.22
N ASP A 212 -8.80 4.45 3.02
CA ASP A 212 -8.09 4.56 4.29
C ASP A 212 -8.81 5.48 5.30
N PHE A 213 -9.14 5.04 6.51
CA PHE A 213 -9.36 3.65 6.90
C PHE A 213 -10.51 3.60 7.89
N SER A 214 -11.01 2.40 8.09
CA SER A 214 -11.91 2.07 9.19
C SER A 214 -11.10 1.68 10.43
N TRP A 215 -11.50 2.16 11.60
CA TRP A 215 -10.96 1.74 12.89
C TRP A 215 -12.11 1.49 13.86
N ASN A 216 -12.29 0.22 14.20
CA ASN A 216 -13.33 -0.22 15.11
C ASN A 216 -12.69 -0.87 16.34
N THR A 217 -13.04 -0.35 17.52
CA THR A 217 -12.80 -1.03 18.79
C THR A 217 -13.95 -1.99 19.08
N GLU A 218 -13.79 -2.91 20.04
CA GLU A 218 -14.92 -3.74 20.51
C GLU A 218 -16.06 -2.85 21.00
N GLN A 219 -15.72 -1.81 21.77
CA GLN A 219 -16.64 -0.80 22.26
C GLN A 219 -17.37 -0.06 21.12
N SER A 220 -16.69 0.35 20.04
CA SER A 220 -17.35 1.05 18.93
C SER A 220 -18.28 0.13 18.14
N ARG A 221 -17.95 -1.17 18.02
CA ARG A 221 -18.84 -2.16 17.40
C ARG A 221 -20.10 -2.40 18.21
N GLU A 222 -19.98 -2.49 19.53
CA GLU A 222 -21.12 -2.66 20.43
C GLU A 222 -22.02 -1.41 20.47
N ALA A 223 -21.42 -0.22 20.44
CA ALA A 223 -22.15 1.05 20.46
C ALA A 223 -22.95 1.31 19.17
N GLY A 224 -22.67 0.59 18.09
CA GLY A 224 -23.35 0.73 16.81
C GLY A 224 -23.06 2.07 16.13
N LEU A 225 -24.04 2.98 16.10
CA LEU A 225 -23.97 4.26 15.38
C LEU A 225 -23.28 5.40 16.15
N ASP A 226 -22.55 5.07 17.22
CA ASP A 226 -21.71 6.06 17.93
C ASP A 226 -20.36 6.24 17.22
N PHE A 227 -20.34 7.14 16.23
CA PHE A 227 -19.13 7.42 15.46
C PHE A 227 -18.07 8.24 16.22
N THR A 228 -18.28 8.52 17.51
CA THR A 228 -17.28 9.18 18.35
C THR A 228 -16.23 8.20 18.90
N LEU A 229 -16.59 6.91 19.01
CA LEU A 229 -15.74 5.86 19.61
C LEU A 229 -14.92 5.07 18.58
N GLY A 230 -15.32 5.12 17.31
CA GLY A 230 -14.70 4.42 16.20
C GLY A 230 -15.51 4.64 14.92
N LYS A 231 -14.94 4.27 13.77
CA LYS A 231 -15.63 4.39 12.48
C LYS A 231 -15.40 3.15 11.63
N GLY A 232 -16.50 2.48 11.33
CA GLY A 232 -16.57 1.29 10.50
C GLY A 232 -17.46 1.46 9.29
N ARG A 233 -17.88 0.33 8.72
CA ARG A 233 -18.73 0.28 7.50
C ARG A 233 -19.96 1.18 7.56
N GLU A 234 -20.58 1.36 8.73
CA GLU A 234 -21.76 2.20 8.92
C GLU A 234 -21.43 3.69 8.78
N ALA A 235 -20.27 4.13 9.28
CA ALA A 235 -19.83 5.53 9.22
C ALA A 235 -19.51 5.98 7.80
N TRP A 236 -19.23 5.02 6.90
CA TRP A 236 -18.85 5.24 5.51
C TRP A 236 -19.97 4.90 4.52
N GLY A 237 -21.04 4.25 4.98
CA GLY A 237 -22.00 3.61 4.09
C GLY A 237 -21.34 2.61 3.13
N SER A 238 -20.37 1.82 3.62
CA SER A 238 -19.47 1.01 2.79
C SER A 238 -20.19 0.03 1.86
N GLU A 239 -21.33 -0.53 2.27
CA GLU A 239 -22.09 -1.44 1.40
C GLU A 239 -22.61 -0.73 0.15
N LYS A 240 -23.18 0.47 0.32
CA LYS A 240 -23.65 1.30 -0.80
C LYS A 240 -22.48 1.81 -1.65
N LEU A 241 -21.39 2.22 -0.99
CA LEU A 241 -20.17 2.66 -1.67
C LEU A 241 -19.61 1.54 -2.56
N TYR A 242 -19.45 0.34 -1.99
CA TYR A 242 -18.96 -0.83 -2.70
C TYR A 242 -19.87 -1.22 -3.87
N ALA A 243 -21.20 -1.22 -3.68
CA ALA A 243 -22.15 -1.50 -4.75
C ALA A 243 -22.02 -0.50 -5.91
N MET A 244 -21.93 0.81 -5.61
CA MET A 244 -21.71 1.85 -6.61
C MET A 244 -20.39 1.66 -7.36
N ILE A 245 -19.29 1.37 -6.64
CA ILE A 245 -17.99 1.14 -7.26
C ILE A 245 -18.05 -0.04 -8.22
N ARG A 246 -18.66 -1.16 -7.81
CA ARG A 246 -18.79 -2.37 -8.64
C ARG A 246 -19.73 -2.18 -9.84
N GLU A 247 -20.70 -1.28 -9.74
CA GLU A 247 -21.54 -0.90 -10.89
C GLU A 247 -20.74 -0.10 -11.93
N LEU A 248 -19.94 0.87 -11.47
CA LEU A 248 -19.19 1.79 -12.34
C LEU A 248 -17.91 1.16 -12.92
N ALA A 249 -17.19 0.39 -12.10
CA ALA A 249 -15.91 -0.23 -12.43
C ALA A 249 -15.85 -1.67 -11.89
N PRO A 250 -16.52 -2.64 -12.56
CA PRO A 250 -16.66 -4.01 -12.04
C PRO A 250 -15.33 -4.70 -11.69
N ASN A 251 -14.30 -4.44 -12.50
CA ASN A 251 -12.99 -5.11 -12.41
C ASN A 251 -11.96 -4.35 -11.58
N ILE A 252 -12.30 -3.19 -11.01
CA ILE A 252 -11.36 -2.40 -10.21
C ILE A 252 -10.88 -3.19 -8.99
N ILE A 253 -9.62 -2.98 -8.59
CA ILE A 253 -9.07 -3.58 -7.38
C ILE A 253 -9.41 -2.71 -6.17
N LEU A 254 -9.94 -3.33 -5.12
CA LEU A 254 -10.23 -2.70 -3.82
C LEU A 254 -9.39 -3.30 -2.69
N ASN A 255 -8.88 -2.44 -1.81
CA ASN A 255 -8.26 -2.88 -0.57
C ASN A 255 -9.31 -3.22 0.51
N ASP A 256 -8.85 -3.76 1.64
CA ASP A 256 -9.70 -4.30 2.70
C ASP A 256 -10.09 -3.31 3.80
N ARG A 257 -9.97 -2.00 3.56
CA ARG A 257 -10.12 -0.95 4.59
C ARG A 257 -11.53 -0.35 4.69
N LEU A 258 -12.49 -0.85 3.91
CA LEU A 258 -13.92 -0.48 3.99
C LEU A 258 -14.68 -1.19 5.14
N ASP A 259 -14.01 -2.05 5.91
CA ASP A 259 -14.58 -2.81 7.03
C ASP A 259 -15.77 -3.70 6.61
N LEU A 260 -15.76 -4.24 5.40
CA LEU A 260 -16.78 -5.19 4.95
C LEU A 260 -16.40 -6.63 5.34
N PRO A 261 -17.33 -7.41 5.94
CA PRO A 261 -17.05 -8.74 6.46
C PRO A 261 -16.90 -9.74 5.30
N LEU A 262 -16.48 -10.97 5.58
CA LEU A 262 -16.61 -12.06 4.61
C LEU A 262 -18.08 -12.47 4.46
N GLY A 263 -18.47 -12.94 3.28
CA GLY A 263 -19.82 -13.45 3.00
C GLY A 263 -19.77 -14.65 2.06
N GLY A 264 -20.37 -15.77 2.46
CA GLY A 264 -20.53 -16.95 1.59
C GLY A 264 -19.23 -17.56 1.05
N GLY A 265 -18.12 -17.49 1.81
CA GLY A 265 -16.82 -18.03 1.39
C GLY A 265 -16.11 -17.21 0.31
N ARG A 266 -16.51 -15.95 0.11
CA ARG A 266 -15.86 -14.95 -0.76
C ARG A 266 -15.52 -13.71 0.05
N SER A 267 -14.64 -12.87 -0.49
CA SER A 267 -14.47 -11.53 0.07
C SER A 267 -15.82 -10.80 0.03
N GLY A 268 -16.23 -10.17 1.14
CA GLY A 268 -17.49 -9.42 1.15
C GLY A 268 -17.32 -7.94 0.83
N GLY A 269 -16.23 -7.55 0.17
CA GLY A 269 -16.03 -6.15 -0.22
C GLY A 269 -14.61 -5.70 -0.58
N TRP A 270 -13.67 -6.63 -0.81
CA TRP A 270 -12.26 -6.29 -1.08
C TRP A 270 -11.60 -7.33 -1.98
N ASP A 271 -10.55 -6.96 -2.69
CA ASP A 271 -9.77 -7.87 -3.55
C ASP A 271 -8.36 -8.14 -3.00
N VAL A 272 -7.83 -7.20 -2.20
CA VAL A 272 -6.44 -7.25 -1.70
C VAL A 272 -6.39 -6.97 -0.19
N LYS A 273 -5.61 -7.76 0.54
CA LYS A 273 -5.23 -7.50 1.94
C LYS A 273 -4.02 -6.56 2.05
N THR A 274 -4.03 -5.66 3.04
CA THR A 274 -3.05 -4.56 3.13
C THR A 274 -2.23 -4.54 4.42
N PRO A 275 -1.35 -5.54 4.70
CA PRO A 275 -0.39 -5.43 5.80
C PRO A 275 0.45 -4.16 5.66
N GLU A 276 0.56 -3.39 6.74
CA GLU A 276 1.22 -2.08 6.73
C GLU A 276 2.45 -2.10 7.64
N GLN A 277 3.60 -1.65 7.12
CA GLN A 277 4.85 -1.53 7.89
C GLN A 277 5.31 -2.83 8.57
N VAL A 278 4.84 -3.97 8.05
CA VAL A 278 5.19 -5.31 8.52
C VAL A 278 5.48 -6.21 7.33
N THR A 279 6.37 -7.18 7.53
CA THR A 279 6.60 -8.24 6.56
C THR A 279 5.94 -9.52 7.07
N PRO A 280 4.90 -10.05 6.39
CA PRO A 280 4.30 -11.33 6.75
C PRO A 280 5.34 -12.45 6.82
N ARG A 281 5.19 -13.38 7.77
CA ARG A 281 6.08 -14.55 7.91
C ARG A 281 5.81 -15.64 6.88
N GLN A 282 4.60 -15.68 6.35
CA GLN A 282 4.10 -16.61 5.34
C GLN A 282 3.10 -15.88 4.44
N TRP A 283 2.61 -16.53 3.39
CA TRP A 283 1.51 -16.01 2.57
C TRP A 283 0.34 -15.60 3.49
N VAL A 284 -0.24 -14.43 3.27
CA VAL A 284 -1.41 -13.97 4.04
C VAL A 284 -2.60 -14.90 3.80
N HIS A 285 -3.25 -15.34 4.88
CA HIS A 285 -4.44 -16.18 4.82
C HIS A 285 -5.63 -15.49 5.48
N VAL A 286 -6.82 -15.77 4.95
CA VAL A 286 -8.12 -15.41 5.53
C VAL A 286 -8.97 -16.68 5.52
N ASP A 287 -9.52 -17.05 6.68
CA ASP A 287 -10.26 -18.32 6.89
C ASP A 287 -9.51 -19.55 6.34
N GLY A 288 -8.19 -19.58 6.54
CA GLY A 288 -7.31 -20.67 6.11
C GLY A 288 -7.05 -20.73 4.60
N GLN A 289 -7.55 -19.77 3.80
CA GLN A 289 -7.29 -19.66 2.36
C GLN A 289 -6.27 -18.56 2.08
N PRO A 290 -5.29 -18.77 1.18
CA PRO A 290 -4.39 -17.70 0.75
C PRO A 290 -5.16 -16.62 0.01
N VAL A 291 -4.75 -15.36 0.15
CA VAL A 291 -5.41 -14.21 -0.49
C VAL A 291 -4.39 -13.39 -1.27
N VAL A 292 -4.86 -12.57 -2.21
CA VAL A 292 -4.03 -11.52 -2.81
C VAL A 292 -3.75 -10.48 -1.72
N TRP A 293 -2.50 -10.05 -1.62
CA TRP A 293 -2.08 -9.11 -0.60
C TRP A 293 -0.93 -8.22 -1.08
N GLU A 294 -0.85 -7.04 -0.51
CA GLU A 294 0.15 -6.02 -0.79
C GLU A 294 0.65 -5.42 0.51
N ALA A 295 1.95 -5.49 0.76
CA ALA A 295 2.55 -4.70 1.83
C ALA A 295 2.74 -3.27 1.35
N CYS A 296 2.17 -2.31 2.08
CA CYS A 296 2.54 -0.91 1.92
C CYS A 296 3.64 -0.57 2.93
N GLN A 297 4.72 0.05 2.44
CA GLN A 297 5.86 0.42 3.28
C GLN A 297 6.50 1.74 2.84
N THR A 298 7.17 2.40 3.77
CA THR A 298 7.84 3.69 3.57
C THR A 298 9.35 3.54 3.41
N PHE A 299 10.03 4.47 2.72
CA PHE A 299 11.51 4.48 2.75
C PHE A 299 12.08 4.75 4.16
N SER A 300 11.31 5.40 5.03
CA SER A 300 11.71 5.82 6.38
C SER A 300 10.56 5.59 7.38
N GLY A 301 10.43 6.34 8.46
CA GLY A 301 9.28 6.27 9.38
C GLY A 301 8.03 7.06 8.98
N SER A 302 7.99 7.72 7.81
CA SER A 302 6.92 8.66 7.43
C SER A 302 6.37 8.40 6.02
N TRP A 303 5.04 8.55 5.85
CA TRP A 303 4.38 8.48 4.54
C TRP A 303 4.51 9.81 3.80
N GLY A 304 3.97 10.89 4.38
CA GLY A 304 4.16 12.25 3.87
C GLY A 304 5.60 12.75 4.08
N TYR A 305 5.96 13.80 3.34
CA TYR A 305 7.29 14.42 3.47
C TYR A 305 7.59 14.81 4.92
N TYR A 306 8.72 14.32 5.42
CA TYR A 306 9.27 14.68 6.72
C TYR A 306 10.75 15.04 6.53
N ARG A 307 11.05 16.34 6.57
CA ARG A 307 12.39 16.89 6.32
C ARG A 307 13.42 16.27 7.28
N ASP A 308 13.08 16.26 8.57
CA ASP A 308 13.99 15.91 9.67
C ASP A 308 13.92 14.41 10.05
N GLU A 309 13.34 13.56 9.19
CA GLU A 309 13.36 12.09 9.33
C GLU A 309 14.67 11.51 8.80
N HIS A 310 15.40 10.79 9.65
CA HIS A 310 16.76 10.28 9.36
C HIS A 310 16.87 8.75 9.33
N THR A 311 15.80 8.01 9.63
CA THR A 311 15.77 6.54 9.66
C THR A 311 15.55 5.90 8.29
N TRP A 312 16.16 6.46 7.25
CA TRP A 312 15.98 5.99 5.87
C TRP A 312 16.65 4.64 5.63
N ARG A 313 15.85 3.68 5.16
CA ARG A 313 16.31 2.37 4.72
C ARG A 313 17.25 2.48 3.54
N ASP A 314 18.21 1.57 3.48
CA ASP A 314 19.13 1.50 2.34
C ASP A 314 18.53 0.68 1.18
N THR A 315 19.20 0.74 0.03
CA THR A 315 18.75 0.03 -1.18
C THR A 315 18.74 -1.49 -1.00
N ASP A 316 19.66 -2.06 -0.21
CA ASP A 316 19.74 -3.50 0.02
C ASP A 316 18.53 -4.00 0.81
N GLU A 317 18.17 -3.31 1.88
CA GLU A 317 16.99 -3.60 2.70
C GLU A 317 15.69 -3.53 1.89
N LEU A 318 15.55 -2.53 1.02
CA LEU A 318 14.36 -2.34 0.19
C LEU A 318 14.22 -3.42 -0.89
N ILE A 319 15.33 -3.83 -1.52
CA ILE A 319 15.33 -4.96 -2.46
C ILE A 319 14.97 -6.26 -1.73
N ARG A 320 15.54 -6.50 -0.55
CA ARG A 320 15.17 -7.67 0.28
C ARG A 320 13.70 -7.66 0.63
N CYS A 321 13.14 -6.51 0.98
CA CYS A 321 11.72 -6.34 1.25
C CYS A 321 10.85 -6.73 0.06
N LEU A 322 11.20 -6.27 -1.15
CA LEU A 322 10.50 -6.65 -2.38
C LEU A 322 10.57 -8.17 -2.61
N ILE A 323 11.76 -8.76 -2.50
CA ILE A 323 11.97 -10.20 -2.65
C ILE A 323 11.13 -10.97 -1.62
N ASP A 324 11.13 -10.53 -0.35
CA ASP A 324 10.39 -11.17 0.73
C ASP A 324 8.87 -11.12 0.53
N CYS A 325 8.34 -10.07 -0.08
CA CYS A 325 6.92 -9.99 -0.43
C CYS A 325 6.59 -11.00 -1.54
N VAL A 326 7.35 -11.00 -2.63
CA VAL A 326 7.13 -11.89 -3.78
C VAL A 326 7.32 -13.36 -3.40
N SER A 327 8.31 -13.68 -2.55
CA SER A 327 8.56 -15.05 -2.07
C SER A 327 7.41 -15.61 -1.23
N LYS A 328 6.44 -14.76 -0.84
CA LYS A 328 5.25 -15.10 -0.07
C LYS A 328 3.96 -14.74 -0.83
N GLY A 329 4.07 -14.63 -2.16
CA GLY A 329 2.96 -14.41 -3.08
C GLY A 329 2.36 -13.00 -3.07
N GLY A 330 2.98 -12.04 -2.38
CA GLY A 330 2.49 -10.68 -2.22
C GLY A 330 3.16 -9.65 -3.13
N ASN A 331 2.59 -8.45 -3.09
CA ASN A 331 3.13 -7.26 -3.72
C ASN A 331 3.80 -6.33 -2.70
N LEU A 332 4.66 -5.43 -3.20
CA LEU A 332 5.21 -4.32 -2.43
C LEU A 332 4.76 -3.00 -3.05
N LEU A 333 4.12 -2.15 -2.24
CA LEU A 333 3.79 -0.77 -2.55
C LEU A 333 4.71 0.14 -1.73
N LEU A 334 5.72 0.72 -2.38
CA LEU A 334 6.78 1.47 -1.71
C LEU A 334 6.54 2.97 -1.83
N ASN A 335 6.47 3.66 -0.70
CA ASN A 335 6.01 5.04 -0.62
C ASN A 335 7.10 6.11 -0.81
N VAL A 336 6.80 7.15 -1.58
CA VAL A 336 7.49 8.45 -1.62
C VAL A 336 6.57 9.56 -1.09
N GLY A 337 7.10 10.43 -0.23
CA GLY A 337 6.45 11.68 0.16
C GLY A 337 7.12 12.88 -0.53
N PRO A 338 6.54 13.47 -1.59
CA PRO A 338 7.12 14.60 -2.29
C PRO A 338 7.14 15.87 -1.43
N THR A 339 8.10 16.75 -1.69
CA THR A 339 8.25 18.03 -0.97
C THR A 339 7.08 18.97 -1.24
N GLY A 340 6.95 20.03 -0.43
CA GLY A 340 5.95 21.08 -0.65
C GLY A 340 6.09 21.82 -1.99
N ARG A 341 7.26 21.72 -2.65
CA ARG A 341 7.49 22.30 -3.99
C ARG A 341 7.18 21.34 -5.14
N GLY A 342 6.84 20.08 -4.85
CA GLY A 342 6.49 19.09 -5.87
C GLY A 342 7.67 18.27 -6.41
N GLU A 343 8.73 18.06 -5.62
CA GLU A 343 9.84 17.17 -6.00
C GLU A 343 9.89 15.92 -5.13
N PHE A 344 10.35 14.80 -5.72
CA PHE A 344 10.81 13.68 -4.91
C PHE A 344 12.12 14.06 -4.21
N ASP A 345 12.20 13.77 -2.91
CA ASP A 345 13.43 13.98 -2.13
C ASP A 345 14.60 13.18 -2.74
N GLU A 346 15.79 13.78 -2.83
CA GLU A 346 16.97 13.13 -3.40
C GLU A 346 17.33 11.82 -2.68
N ARG A 347 17.00 11.67 -1.40
CA ARG A 347 17.13 10.41 -0.67
C ARG A 347 16.28 9.32 -1.30
N ALA A 348 15.03 9.63 -1.66
CA ALA A 348 14.13 8.69 -2.34
C ALA A 348 14.63 8.38 -3.76
N LEU A 349 15.00 9.41 -4.54
CA LEU A 349 15.54 9.24 -5.89
C LEU A 349 16.80 8.35 -5.91
N ALA A 350 17.70 8.52 -4.95
CA ALA A 350 18.89 7.67 -4.82
C ALA A 350 18.55 6.19 -4.59
N ARG A 351 17.53 5.88 -3.76
CA ARG A 351 17.08 4.49 -3.55
C ARG A 351 16.37 3.95 -4.77
N LEU A 352 15.48 4.73 -5.41
CA LEU A 352 14.79 4.34 -6.64
C LEU A 352 15.80 3.99 -7.76
N ARG A 353 16.84 4.82 -7.96
CA ARG A 353 17.93 4.51 -8.91
C ARG A 353 18.66 3.22 -8.55
N GLY A 354 18.96 3.01 -7.27
CA GLY A 354 19.61 1.79 -6.79
C GLY A 354 18.76 0.54 -7.01
N ILE A 355 17.46 0.61 -6.72
CA ILE A 355 16.49 -0.45 -6.98
C ILE A 355 16.40 -0.72 -8.49
N GLY A 356 16.29 0.32 -9.31
CA GLY A 356 16.23 0.23 -10.77
C GLY A 356 17.44 -0.47 -11.38
N GLN A 357 18.65 -0.14 -10.92
CA GLN A 357 19.88 -0.82 -11.34
C GLN A 357 19.85 -2.33 -11.06
N TRP A 358 19.27 -2.74 -9.92
CA TRP A 358 19.11 -4.16 -9.60
C TRP A 358 17.99 -4.80 -10.42
N MET A 359 16.82 -4.15 -10.51
CA MET A 359 15.64 -4.62 -11.25
C MET A 359 15.94 -4.82 -12.74
N LYS A 360 16.75 -3.94 -13.36
CA LYS A 360 17.19 -4.10 -14.75
C LYS A 360 17.85 -5.46 -15.02
N ARG A 361 18.57 -6.01 -14.04
CA ARG A 361 19.29 -7.29 -14.15
C ARG A 361 18.51 -8.48 -13.58
N HIS A 362 17.59 -8.24 -12.65
CA HIS A 362 16.96 -9.30 -11.85
C HIS A 362 15.43 -9.32 -11.89
N GLY A 363 14.78 -8.42 -12.62
CA GLY A 363 13.31 -8.29 -12.64
C GLY A 363 12.58 -9.57 -13.05
N ARG A 364 13.23 -10.47 -13.79
CA ARG A 364 12.70 -11.82 -14.13
C ARG A 364 12.42 -12.70 -12.90
N ALA A 365 13.08 -12.43 -11.78
CA ALA A 365 12.86 -13.09 -10.50
C ALA A 365 11.76 -12.42 -9.64
N ILE A 366 11.15 -11.34 -10.13
CA ILE A 366 10.10 -10.57 -9.46
C ILE A 366 8.80 -10.68 -10.24
N TYR A 367 8.79 -10.24 -11.50
CA TYR A 367 7.57 -10.18 -12.30
C TYR A 367 7.10 -11.59 -12.72
N GLY A 368 5.81 -11.85 -12.55
CA GLY A 368 5.21 -13.18 -12.75
C GLY A 368 5.67 -14.23 -11.74
N CYS A 369 6.50 -13.86 -10.77
CA CYS A 369 6.93 -14.77 -9.72
C CYS A 369 5.95 -14.79 -8.55
N THR A 370 6.03 -15.86 -7.77
CA THR A 370 5.26 -16.08 -6.54
C THR A 370 6.08 -16.93 -5.56
N GLN A 371 5.46 -17.36 -4.46
CA GLN A 371 6.02 -18.31 -3.52
C GLN A 371 6.45 -19.61 -4.24
N ALA A 372 7.62 -20.12 -3.86
CA ALA A 372 8.12 -21.40 -4.35
C ALA A 372 7.22 -22.58 -3.93
N PRO A 373 7.19 -23.68 -4.69
CA PRO A 373 6.46 -24.89 -4.29
C PRO A 373 6.84 -25.35 -2.87
N GLN A 374 5.85 -25.79 -2.09
CA GLN A 374 6.04 -26.12 -0.67
C GLN A 374 7.03 -27.26 -0.44
N GLU A 375 7.18 -28.15 -1.41
CA GLU A 375 8.13 -29.27 -1.38
C GLU A 375 9.58 -28.87 -1.68
N ILE A 376 9.85 -27.58 -1.93
CA ILE A 376 11.20 -27.05 -2.12
C ILE A 376 11.58 -26.24 -0.87
N ASP A 377 12.50 -26.79 -0.10
CA ASP A 377 13.06 -26.09 1.04
C ASP A 377 13.90 -24.89 0.58
N CYS A 378 13.72 -23.77 1.27
CA CYS A 378 14.56 -22.60 1.05
C CYS A 378 15.94 -22.84 1.67
N PRO A 379 17.04 -22.75 0.91
CA PRO A 379 18.38 -22.83 1.48
C PRO A 379 18.58 -21.79 2.57
N ARG A 380 19.46 -22.13 3.52
CA ARG A 380 19.85 -21.22 4.59
C ARG A 380 20.33 -19.89 4.00
N ASP A 381 19.94 -18.79 4.65
CA ASP A 381 20.32 -17.42 4.29
C ASP A 381 19.98 -17.02 2.84
N CYS A 382 18.94 -17.65 2.27
CA CYS A 382 18.39 -17.35 0.96
C CYS A 382 16.90 -16.99 1.02
N ARG A 383 16.36 -16.55 -0.12
CA ARG A 383 14.92 -16.52 -0.42
C ARG A 383 14.65 -17.16 -1.78
N LEU A 384 13.48 -17.74 -1.94
CA LEU A 384 13.06 -18.35 -3.20
C LEU A 384 11.89 -17.58 -3.81
N THR A 385 11.99 -17.28 -5.09
CA THR A 385 10.82 -16.89 -5.90
C THR A 385 10.66 -17.85 -7.07
N TRP A 386 9.44 -18.05 -7.52
CA TRP A 386 9.10 -19.05 -8.52
C TRP A 386 8.23 -18.47 -9.62
N ASN A 387 8.65 -18.60 -10.87
CA ASN A 387 7.82 -18.30 -12.04
C ASN A 387 7.23 -19.62 -12.58
N PRO A 388 5.91 -19.87 -12.40
CA PRO A 388 5.27 -21.10 -12.84
C PRO A 388 5.18 -21.24 -14.36
N GLU A 389 5.01 -20.14 -15.09
CA GLU A 389 4.87 -20.16 -16.55
C GLU A 389 6.18 -20.51 -17.23
N ALA A 390 7.26 -19.85 -16.80
CA ALA A 390 8.60 -20.09 -17.33
C ALA A 390 9.27 -21.35 -16.76
N LYS A 391 8.67 -21.98 -15.75
CA LYS A 391 9.29 -23.04 -14.94
C LYS A 391 10.68 -22.65 -14.44
N ARG A 392 10.79 -21.49 -13.78
CA ARG A 392 12.06 -20.95 -13.26
C ARG A 392 11.98 -20.74 -11.76
N LEU A 393 12.91 -21.36 -11.04
CA LEU A 393 13.14 -21.13 -9.62
C LEU A 393 14.32 -20.18 -9.47
N TYR A 394 14.15 -19.14 -8.68
CA TYR A 394 15.17 -18.14 -8.42
C TYR A 394 15.62 -18.19 -6.97
N VAL A 395 16.92 -18.32 -6.75
CA VAL A 395 17.54 -18.36 -5.42
C VAL A 395 18.22 -17.01 -5.17
N HIS A 396 17.64 -16.20 -4.29
CA HIS A 396 18.16 -14.91 -3.89
C HIS A 396 19.15 -15.08 -2.74
N LEU A 397 20.42 -14.74 -2.97
CA LEU A 397 21.50 -14.96 -2.00
C LEU A 397 21.59 -13.79 -1.01
N PHE A 398 20.83 -13.88 0.08
CA PHE A 398 20.78 -12.85 1.12
C PHE A 398 22.09 -12.77 1.91
N ALA A 399 22.73 -13.91 2.17
CA ALA A 399 24.14 -14.00 2.53
C ALA A 399 24.88 -14.77 1.44
N TYR A 400 25.99 -14.21 0.96
CA TYR A 400 26.77 -14.85 -0.10
C TYR A 400 27.64 -15.97 0.49
N PRO A 401 27.42 -17.24 0.13
CA PRO A 401 28.17 -18.35 0.72
C PRO A 401 29.58 -18.44 0.15
N TYR A 402 30.49 -19.09 0.88
CA TYR A 402 31.84 -19.34 0.39
C TYR A 402 31.84 -20.49 -0.61
N LYS A 403 32.04 -20.17 -1.89
CA LYS A 403 32.29 -21.08 -3.02
C LYS A 403 31.19 -22.08 -3.39
N HIS A 404 30.25 -22.42 -2.52
CA HIS A 404 29.26 -23.44 -2.79
C HIS A 404 27.86 -23.02 -2.33
N LEU A 405 26.88 -23.23 -3.20
CA LEU A 405 25.46 -23.18 -2.87
C LEU A 405 24.91 -24.62 -2.89
N ARG A 406 24.29 -25.04 -1.80
CA ARG A 406 23.65 -26.35 -1.67
C ARG A 406 22.13 -26.20 -1.72
N LEU A 407 21.50 -27.05 -2.50
CA LEU A 407 20.08 -27.09 -2.78
C LEU A 407 19.61 -28.54 -2.59
N ASP A 408 19.06 -28.84 -1.42
CA ASP A 408 18.75 -30.20 -1.01
C ASP A 408 17.63 -30.81 -1.87
N GLY A 409 17.81 -32.04 -2.32
CA GLY A 409 16.83 -32.78 -3.12
C GLY A 409 16.51 -32.22 -4.53
N LEU A 410 17.31 -31.29 -5.06
CA LEU A 410 17.06 -30.65 -6.36
C LEU A 410 17.90 -31.17 -7.54
N ALA A 411 18.83 -32.11 -7.34
CA ALA A 411 19.75 -32.56 -8.41
C ALA A 411 19.01 -33.12 -9.63
N GLU A 412 17.98 -33.94 -9.42
CA GLU A 412 17.22 -34.53 -10.53
C GLU A 412 16.21 -33.57 -11.15
N ARG A 413 15.82 -32.50 -10.43
CA ARG A 413 14.79 -31.54 -10.85
C ARG A 413 15.33 -30.38 -11.69
N VAL A 414 16.62 -30.07 -11.56
CA VAL A 414 17.26 -28.94 -12.26
C VAL A 414 18.01 -29.44 -13.49
N GLU A 415 17.74 -28.81 -14.63
CA GLU A 415 18.44 -29.06 -15.89
C GLU A 415 19.68 -28.17 -16.04
N TYR A 416 19.55 -26.89 -15.68
CA TYR A 416 20.58 -25.88 -15.88
C TYR A 416 20.50 -24.80 -14.79
N ALA A 417 21.64 -24.23 -14.45
CA ALA A 417 21.76 -23.17 -13.44
C ALA A 417 22.69 -22.06 -13.93
N GLN A 418 22.33 -20.81 -13.68
CA GLN A 418 23.14 -19.65 -14.04
C GLN A 418 23.00 -18.51 -13.04
N PHE A 419 23.93 -17.56 -13.06
CA PHE A 419 23.65 -16.25 -12.49
C PHE A 419 22.68 -15.47 -13.36
N LEU A 420 21.67 -14.86 -12.75
CA LEU A 420 20.64 -14.13 -13.49
C LEU A 420 21.15 -12.83 -14.12
N HIS A 421 22.14 -12.18 -13.49
CA HIS A 421 22.60 -10.85 -13.92
C HIS A 421 23.44 -10.83 -15.19
N ASP A 422 24.07 -11.96 -15.54
CA ASP A 422 24.96 -12.06 -16.71
C ASP A 422 24.78 -13.36 -17.52
N ALA A 423 23.86 -14.25 -17.11
CA ALA A 423 23.60 -15.55 -17.71
C ALA A 423 24.82 -16.50 -17.72
N SER A 424 25.81 -16.28 -16.84
CA SER A 424 26.95 -17.18 -16.70
C SER A 424 26.55 -18.50 -16.05
N GLU A 425 26.96 -19.61 -16.66
CA GLU A 425 26.69 -20.97 -16.18
C GLU A 425 27.30 -21.23 -14.80
N LEU A 426 26.54 -21.89 -13.92
CA LEU A 426 27.00 -22.40 -12.63
C LEU A 426 27.11 -23.92 -12.67
N ARG A 427 28.34 -24.43 -12.55
CA ARG A 427 28.63 -25.86 -12.57
C ARG A 427 28.81 -26.43 -11.18
N GLY A 428 28.62 -27.73 -11.05
CA GLY A 428 28.90 -28.43 -9.79
C GLY A 428 30.40 -28.59 -9.48
N PRO A 429 30.74 -28.92 -8.23
CA PRO A 429 32.12 -29.21 -7.81
C PRO A 429 32.67 -30.45 -8.51
N ASP A 430 34.01 -30.53 -8.59
CA ASP A 430 34.69 -31.76 -8.96
C ASP A 430 34.43 -32.88 -7.95
N SER A 431 34.83 -34.11 -8.29
CA SER A 431 34.56 -35.29 -7.46
C SER A 431 35.25 -35.23 -6.08
N TRP A 432 36.37 -34.53 -5.95
CA TRP A 432 37.12 -34.43 -4.69
C TRP A 432 36.40 -33.50 -3.71
N HIS A 433 36.01 -32.30 -4.16
CA HIS A 433 35.24 -31.36 -3.36
C HIS A 433 33.85 -31.91 -3.03
N ARG A 434 33.18 -32.57 -3.98
CA ARG A 434 31.87 -33.20 -3.74
C ARG A 434 31.91 -34.21 -2.59
N ARG A 435 32.96 -35.03 -2.50
CA ARG A 435 33.14 -35.98 -1.37
C ARG A 435 33.33 -35.29 -0.02
N GLN A 436 34.00 -34.13 0.02
CA GLN A 436 34.25 -33.40 1.27
C GLN A 436 33.04 -32.65 1.79
N LEU A 437 32.18 -32.16 0.89
CA LEU A 437 31.00 -31.39 1.26
C LEU A 437 29.92 -32.23 1.96
N GLY A 438 29.96 -33.55 1.84
CA GLY A 438 28.98 -34.45 2.44
C GLY A 438 27.56 -34.14 1.97
N SER A 439 27.20 -34.62 0.79
CA SER A 439 25.87 -34.40 0.20
C SER A 439 25.09 -35.70 0.05
N GLY A 440 23.76 -35.63 0.14
CA GLY A 440 22.91 -36.71 -0.33
C GLY A 440 23.04 -36.87 -1.84
N ASP A 441 22.74 -38.06 -2.36
CA ASP A 441 22.86 -38.38 -3.79
C ASP A 441 21.97 -37.48 -4.68
N ASN A 442 20.91 -36.91 -4.10
CA ASN A 442 19.96 -36.04 -4.80
C ASN A 442 20.16 -34.53 -4.53
N ASP A 443 21.23 -34.11 -3.86
CA ASP A 443 21.47 -32.69 -3.60
C ASP A 443 22.18 -32.01 -4.77
N LEU A 444 21.66 -30.85 -5.18
CA LEU A 444 22.33 -30.00 -6.16
C LEU A 444 23.35 -29.11 -5.43
N ILE A 445 24.61 -29.23 -5.80
CA ILE A 445 25.67 -28.31 -5.35
C ILE A 445 26.17 -27.53 -6.55
N LEU A 446 26.17 -26.21 -6.44
CA LEU A 446 26.68 -25.27 -7.43
C LEU A 446 27.94 -24.59 -6.91
N ASN A 447 28.98 -24.50 -7.75
CA ASN A 447 30.14 -23.66 -7.48
C ASN A 447 29.78 -22.20 -7.72
N LEU A 448 30.16 -21.36 -6.76
CA LEU A 448 30.06 -19.92 -6.83
C LEU A 448 31.46 -19.32 -6.84
N PRO A 449 31.69 -18.17 -7.50
CA PRO A 449 32.95 -17.46 -7.38
C PRO A 449 33.20 -17.08 -5.92
N GLN A 450 34.46 -17.03 -5.51
CA GLN A 450 34.80 -16.68 -4.14
C GLN A 450 34.42 -15.21 -3.81
N MET A 451 34.53 -14.33 -4.80
CA MET A 451 34.08 -12.95 -4.68
C MET A 451 32.62 -12.84 -5.07
N LYS A 452 31.82 -12.21 -4.20
CA LYS A 452 30.42 -11.85 -4.51
C LYS A 452 30.40 -10.99 -5.79
N PRO A 453 29.53 -11.30 -6.78
CA PRO A 453 29.33 -10.44 -7.93
C PRO A 453 28.95 -9.01 -7.51
N SER A 454 29.32 -8.01 -8.33
CA SER A 454 29.07 -6.59 -8.04
C SER A 454 27.61 -6.17 -8.28
N VAL A 455 26.69 -6.85 -7.62
CA VAL A 455 25.25 -6.58 -7.56
C VAL A 455 24.77 -6.63 -6.11
N THR A 456 23.72 -5.88 -5.79
CA THR A 456 23.19 -5.78 -4.41
C THR A 456 22.83 -7.14 -3.84
N ILE A 457 21.89 -7.85 -4.46
CA ILE A 457 21.54 -9.24 -4.14
C ILE A 457 21.76 -10.12 -5.38
N PRO A 458 22.78 -11.00 -5.40
CA PRO A 458 22.95 -11.95 -6.49
C PRO A 458 21.80 -12.96 -6.50
N VAL A 459 21.32 -13.30 -7.71
CA VAL A 459 20.27 -14.30 -7.91
C VAL A 459 20.77 -15.41 -8.81
N VAL A 460 20.59 -16.65 -8.37
CA VAL A 460 20.78 -17.84 -9.19
C VAL A 460 19.46 -18.21 -9.83
N GLU A 461 19.45 -18.38 -11.14
CA GLU A 461 18.30 -18.87 -11.91
C GLU A 461 18.46 -20.37 -12.17
N LEU A 462 17.46 -21.15 -11.77
CA LEU A 462 17.39 -22.60 -11.95
C LEU A 462 16.30 -22.95 -12.96
N PHE A 463 16.67 -23.74 -13.95
CA PHE A 463 15.80 -24.23 -15.02
C PHE A 463 15.28 -25.60 -14.58
N LEU A 464 14.00 -25.68 -14.24
CA LEU A 464 13.40 -26.95 -13.79
C LEU A 464 12.92 -27.78 -15.00
N LYS A 465 13.06 -29.10 -14.89
CA LYS A 465 12.61 -30.08 -15.91
C LYS A 465 11.08 -30.15 -16.06
#